data_AF-A0AAW6T0C6-F1
#
_entry.id   AF-A0AAW6T0C6-F1
#
_cell.length_a   1.000
_cell.length_b   1.000
_cell.length_c   1.000
_cell.angle_alpha   90.00
_cell.angle_beta   90.00
_cell.angle_gamma   90.00
#
_symmetry.space_group_name_H-M   'P 1'
#
loop_
_entity.id
_entity.type
_entity.pdbx_description
1 polymer ?
#
loop_
_entity_poly.entity_id
_entity_poly.type
_entity_poly.pdbx_seq_one_letter_code
_entity_poly.pdbx_strand_id
1 'polypeptide(L)'
;MKQIIIAFTLLLALVGCSNKDTVKGNASQQTSSTNESKSEVLTQENKELKKQLEERPALTSEQLRETMNLSFKTIHAMINKDYNYLETITNSNVTINQKTNAFIFDDAHEQDFLQSIDYNHFEYRFHHLENDVITVGFAQNNAEIVFQFSQKEGKYLLSSFITN
;
A
#
# COMPACT_ATOMS: atom_id res chain seq x y z
N MET A 1 -27.10 40.63 -29.30
CA MET A 1 -27.27 39.42 -28.47
C MET A 1 -26.46 39.61 -27.20
N LYS A 2 -27.09 39.50 -26.03
CA LYS A 2 -26.54 39.91 -24.72
C LYS A 2 -25.65 38.81 -24.14
N GLN A 3 -24.41 39.14 -23.78
CA GLN A 3 -23.49 38.30 -23.01
C GLN A 3 -23.73 38.59 -21.53
N ILE A 4 -24.12 37.59 -20.75
CA ILE A 4 -24.27 37.68 -19.29
C ILE A 4 -23.03 37.07 -18.67
N ILE A 5 -22.17 37.91 -18.09
CA ILE A 5 -21.01 37.50 -17.29
C ILE A 5 -21.46 37.51 -15.83
N ILE A 6 -21.59 36.34 -15.21
CA ILE A 6 -21.85 36.22 -13.77
C ILE A 6 -20.50 35.98 -13.10
N ALA A 7 -19.99 37.02 -12.44
CA ALA A 7 -18.88 36.93 -11.50
C ALA A 7 -19.41 36.36 -10.17
N PHE A 8 -18.80 35.29 -9.67
CA PHE A 8 -19.03 34.79 -8.32
C PHE A 8 -17.83 35.15 -7.44
N THR A 9 -17.98 36.25 -6.70
CA THR A 9 -17.15 36.62 -5.56
C THR A 9 -17.59 35.80 -4.35
N LEU A 10 -16.70 34.99 -3.79
CA LEU A 10 -16.90 34.35 -2.48
C LEU A 10 -15.93 34.98 -1.48
N LEU A 11 -16.48 35.81 -0.58
CA LEU A 11 -15.77 36.40 0.55
C LEU A 11 -16.43 35.94 1.86
N LEU A 12 -15.61 35.29 2.70
CA LEU A 12 -15.56 35.31 4.17
C LEU A 12 -16.78 34.90 5.02
N ALA A 13 -16.55 33.91 5.89
CA ALA A 13 -16.93 34.01 7.30
C ALA A 13 -15.85 33.33 8.18
N LEU A 14 -14.97 34.15 8.77
CA LEU A 14 -14.19 33.81 9.95
C LEU A 14 -15.13 33.73 11.14
N VAL A 15 -15.19 32.59 11.83
CA VAL A 15 -15.74 32.53 13.19
C VAL A 15 -14.62 32.08 14.11
N GLY A 16 -13.89 33.07 14.64
CA GLY A 16 -13.00 32.88 15.77
C GLY A 16 -13.82 32.75 17.04
N CYS A 17 -13.78 31.58 17.68
CA CYS A 17 -14.28 31.42 19.04
C CYS A 17 -13.33 32.14 20.00
N SER A 18 -13.68 33.36 20.38
CA SER A 18 -13.12 34.05 21.54
C SER A 18 -14.19 34.08 22.62
N ASN A 19 -14.07 33.21 23.63
CA ASN A 19 -14.63 33.48 24.94
C ASN A 19 -13.50 33.56 25.96
N LYS A 20 -13.22 34.79 26.40
CA LYS A 20 -12.53 35.08 27.65
C LYS A 20 -13.62 35.29 28.69
N ASP A 21 -13.68 34.41 29.68
CA ASP A 21 -14.20 34.76 31.00
C ASP A 21 -13.13 34.46 32.03
N THR A 22 -12.75 35.49 32.79
CA THR A 22 -11.77 35.43 33.88
C THR A 22 -12.53 35.65 35.18
N VAL A 23 -12.63 34.63 36.04
CA VAL A 23 -12.90 34.81 37.47
C VAL A 23 -12.04 33.83 38.26
N LYS A 24 -11.15 34.37 39.09
CA LYS A 24 -10.38 33.66 40.13
C LYS A 24 -11.26 33.47 41.37
N GLY A 25 -11.21 32.30 42.01
CA GLY A 25 -11.70 32.15 43.39
C GLY A 25 -11.92 30.72 43.89
N ASN A 26 -10.91 30.18 44.57
CA ASN A 26 -10.90 29.17 45.65
C ASN A 26 -11.56 27.78 45.55
N ALA A 27 -10.68 26.80 45.75
CA ALA A 27 -10.76 25.65 46.66
C ALA A 27 -11.61 24.41 46.28
N SER A 28 -10.87 23.40 45.82
CA SER A 28 -10.93 21.97 46.14
C SER A 28 -12.23 21.21 45.91
N GLN A 29 -12.22 20.30 44.92
CA GLN A 29 -12.57 18.89 45.11
C GLN A 29 -12.26 18.05 43.85
N GLN A 30 -11.14 17.32 43.92
CA GLN A 30 -11.06 15.89 43.61
C GLN A 30 -11.81 15.36 42.37
N THR A 31 -11.08 15.15 41.26
CA THR A 31 -11.28 14.04 40.32
C THR A 31 -9.93 13.61 39.73
N SER A 32 -9.07 13.03 40.54
CA SER A 32 -7.77 12.49 40.13
C SER A 32 -7.84 11.02 39.68
N SER A 33 -9.03 10.42 39.57
CA SER A 33 -9.18 8.97 39.35
C SER A 33 -9.44 8.55 37.91
N THR A 34 -9.78 9.46 36.99
CA THR A 34 -10.13 9.09 35.61
C THR A 34 -8.92 9.10 34.66
N ASN A 35 -7.96 9.99 34.88
CA ASN A 35 -6.80 10.15 33.99
C ASN A 35 -5.73 9.07 34.18
N GLU A 36 -5.56 8.55 35.40
CA GLU A 36 -4.61 7.46 35.67
C GLU A 36 -5.05 6.16 34.97
N SER A 37 -6.33 5.79 35.07
CA SER A 37 -6.83 4.56 34.40
C SER A 37 -6.75 4.65 32.87
N LYS A 38 -6.99 5.82 32.27
CA LYS A 38 -6.87 6.02 30.82
C LYS A 38 -5.42 5.94 30.37
N SER A 39 -4.49 6.46 31.16
CA SER A 39 -3.05 6.39 30.89
C SER A 39 -2.52 4.95 30.96
N GLU A 40 -2.98 4.18 31.96
CA GLU A 40 -2.64 2.76 32.10
C GLU A 40 -3.18 1.91 30.95
N VAL A 41 -4.44 2.13 30.56
CA VAL A 41 -5.05 1.46 29.40
C VAL A 41 -4.27 1.76 28.12
N LEU A 42 -3.94 3.02 27.84
CA LEU A 42 -3.15 3.41 26.66
C LEU A 42 -1.72 2.85 26.67
N THR A 43 -1.13 2.70 27.86
CA THR A 43 0.21 2.10 28.03
C THR A 43 0.16 0.60 27.76
N GLN A 44 -0.89 -0.07 28.23
CA GLN A 44 -1.09 -1.50 28.00
C GLN A 44 -1.42 -1.80 26.53
N GLU A 45 -2.24 -0.97 25.89
CA GLU A 45 -2.54 -1.04 24.45
C GLU A 45 -1.27 -0.81 23.61
N ASN A 46 -0.43 0.18 23.95
CA ASN A 46 0.86 0.36 23.28
C ASN A 46 1.80 -0.84 23.45
N LYS A 47 1.84 -1.44 24.64
CA LYS A 47 2.67 -2.61 24.91
C LYS A 47 2.21 -3.82 24.09
N GLU A 48 0.90 -4.01 23.99
CA GLU A 48 0.29 -5.07 23.20
C GLU A 48 0.54 -4.85 21.70
N LEU A 49 0.36 -3.63 21.19
CA LEU A 49 0.65 -3.29 19.79
C LEU A 49 2.14 -3.46 19.44
N LYS A 50 3.06 -3.08 20.34
CA LYS A 50 4.49 -3.31 20.15
C LYS A 50 4.82 -4.80 20.09
N LYS A 51 4.23 -5.59 20.99
CA LYS A 51 4.39 -7.05 21.00
C LYS A 51 3.87 -7.66 19.68
N GLN A 52 2.71 -7.23 19.21
CA GLN A 52 2.17 -7.67 17.92
C GLN A 52 3.05 -7.27 16.72
N LEU A 53 3.74 -6.13 16.79
CA LEU A 53 4.71 -5.73 15.76
C LEU A 53 5.99 -6.57 15.79
N GLU A 54 6.49 -6.92 16.98
CA GLU A 54 7.66 -7.79 17.15
C GLU A 54 7.38 -9.25 16.77
N GLU A 55 6.13 -9.70 16.95
CA GLU A 55 5.69 -11.06 16.62
C GLU A 55 5.27 -11.25 15.15
N ARG A 56 5.16 -10.17 14.36
CA ARG A 56 4.86 -10.30 12.92
C ARG A 56 6.03 -11.00 12.22
N PRO A 57 5.76 -11.99 11.37
CA PRO A 57 6.81 -12.63 10.58
C PRO A 57 7.51 -11.57 9.74
N ALA A 58 8.81 -11.39 9.98
CA ALA A 58 9.64 -10.49 9.21
C ALA A 58 10.04 -11.18 7.90
N LEU A 59 9.90 -10.48 6.79
CA LEU A 59 10.45 -10.91 5.52
C LEU A 59 11.98 -11.06 5.64
N THR A 60 12.50 -12.24 5.38
CA THR A 60 13.96 -12.44 5.41
C THR A 60 14.63 -11.83 4.17
N SER A 61 15.91 -11.49 4.28
CA SER A 61 16.67 -10.92 3.14
C SER A 61 16.74 -11.86 1.94
N GLU A 62 16.71 -13.18 2.16
CA GLU A 62 16.69 -14.17 1.09
C GLU A 62 15.35 -14.16 0.34
N GLN A 63 14.24 -14.15 1.07
CA GLN A 63 12.91 -14.06 0.47
C GLN A 63 12.75 -12.77 -0.33
N LEU A 64 13.19 -11.63 0.22
CA LEU A 64 13.16 -10.35 -0.50
C LEU A 64 14.01 -10.39 -1.78
N ARG A 65 15.24 -10.92 -1.69
CA ARG A 65 16.12 -11.06 -2.86
C ARG A 65 15.48 -11.92 -3.95
N GLU A 66 14.87 -13.03 -3.56
CA GLU A 66 14.20 -13.94 -4.49
C GLU A 66 12.99 -13.28 -5.17
N THR A 67 12.10 -12.63 -4.40
CA THR A 67 10.91 -11.98 -4.95
C THR A 67 11.25 -10.74 -5.78
N MET A 68 12.26 -9.95 -5.39
CA MET A 68 12.76 -8.86 -6.25
C MET A 68 13.29 -9.38 -7.59
N ASN A 69 14.06 -10.46 -7.57
CA ASN A 69 14.55 -11.10 -8.80
C ASN A 69 13.39 -11.64 -9.66
N LEU A 70 12.37 -12.22 -9.04
CA LEU A 70 11.15 -12.65 -9.72
C LEU A 70 10.41 -11.47 -10.35
N SER A 71 10.30 -10.32 -9.67
CA SER A 71 9.71 -9.10 -10.25
C SER A 71 10.46 -8.69 -11.52
N PHE A 72 11.80 -8.60 -11.48
CA PHE A 72 12.58 -8.23 -12.67
C PHE A 72 12.43 -9.22 -13.84
N LYS A 73 12.43 -10.52 -13.55
CA LYS A 73 12.23 -11.55 -14.58
C LYS A 73 10.81 -11.51 -15.14
N THR A 74 9.81 -11.24 -14.30
CA THR A 74 8.41 -11.09 -14.73
C THR A 74 8.27 -9.88 -15.65
N ILE A 75 8.86 -8.73 -15.29
CA ILE A 75 8.93 -7.54 -16.16
C ILE A 75 9.55 -7.89 -17.51
N HIS A 76 10.71 -8.55 -17.49
CA HIS A 76 11.40 -8.94 -18.72
C HIS A 76 10.55 -9.87 -19.59
N ALA A 77 9.89 -10.86 -18.98
CA ALA A 77 9.04 -11.80 -19.68
C ALA A 77 7.76 -11.14 -20.23
N MET A 78 7.17 -10.19 -19.52
CA MET A 78 6.05 -9.37 -20.02
C MET A 78 6.44 -8.60 -21.28
N ILE A 79 7.55 -7.86 -21.22
CA ILE A 79 8.04 -7.04 -22.34
C ILE A 79 8.37 -7.91 -23.57
N ASN A 80 8.98 -9.08 -23.35
CA ASN A 80 9.39 -10.00 -24.42
C ASN A 80 8.32 -11.02 -24.81
N LYS A 81 7.14 -11.00 -24.19
CA LYS A 81 6.05 -11.96 -24.40
C LYS A 81 6.51 -13.43 -24.22
N ASP A 82 7.33 -13.67 -23.21
CA ASP A 82 7.77 -15.03 -22.85
C ASP A 82 6.68 -15.74 -22.03
N TYR A 83 5.62 -16.14 -22.72
CA TYR A 83 4.48 -16.80 -22.07
C TYR A 83 4.87 -18.10 -21.40
N ASN A 84 5.81 -18.86 -21.97
CA ASN A 84 6.29 -20.10 -21.39
C ASN A 84 6.87 -19.86 -20.00
N TYR A 85 7.72 -18.83 -19.84
CA TYR A 85 8.23 -18.46 -18.53
C TYR A 85 7.12 -17.96 -17.61
N LEU A 86 6.25 -17.06 -18.08
CA LEU A 86 5.17 -16.49 -17.28
C LEU A 86 4.25 -17.58 -16.71
N GLU A 87 3.89 -18.58 -17.51
CA GLU A 87 3.09 -19.73 -17.08
C GLU A 87 3.77 -20.55 -15.97
N THR A 88 5.11 -20.57 -15.89
CA THR A 88 5.83 -21.28 -14.83
C THR A 88 5.86 -20.55 -13.49
N ILE A 89 5.63 -19.23 -13.49
CA ILE A 89 5.74 -18.39 -12.30
C ILE A 89 4.40 -17.86 -11.82
N THR A 90 3.30 -18.04 -12.54
CA THR A 90 1.97 -17.60 -12.11
C THR A 90 1.35 -18.60 -11.13
N ASN A 91 0.69 -18.06 -10.11
CA ASN A 91 -0.15 -18.85 -9.22
C ASN A 91 -1.46 -19.24 -9.94
N SER A 92 -2.18 -20.24 -9.42
CA SER A 92 -3.40 -20.77 -10.04
C SER A 92 -4.56 -19.77 -10.13
N ASN A 93 -4.49 -18.67 -9.36
CA ASN A 93 -5.44 -17.56 -9.39
C ASN A 93 -5.13 -16.52 -10.49
N VAL A 94 -4.10 -16.76 -11.32
CA VAL A 94 -3.68 -15.86 -12.38
C VAL A 94 -3.73 -16.61 -13.71
N THR A 95 -4.49 -16.08 -14.65
CA THR A 95 -4.56 -16.58 -16.03
C THR A 95 -3.83 -15.60 -16.95
N ILE A 96 -3.19 -16.12 -18.00
CA ILE A 96 -2.52 -15.28 -19.01
C ILE A 96 -3.38 -15.23 -20.27
N ASN A 97 -3.80 -14.02 -20.65
CA ASN A 97 -4.45 -13.78 -21.94
C ASN A 97 -3.38 -13.45 -22.99
N GLN A 98 -2.93 -14.46 -23.72
CA GLN A 98 -1.91 -14.28 -24.76
C GLN A 98 -2.40 -13.42 -25.95
N LYS A 99 -3.72 -13.30 -26.15
CA LYS A 99 -4.28 -12.48 -27.24
C LYS A 99 -4.16 -10.99 -26.96
N THR A 100 -4.39 -10.58 -25.71
CA THR A 100 -4.32 -9.17 -25.28
C THR A 100 -2.98 -8.81 -24.64
N ASN A 101 -2.17 -9.80 -24.26
CA ASN A 101 -0.96 -9.63 -23.44
C ASN A 101 -1.30 -9.06 -22.07
N ALA A 102 -2.16 -9.76 -21.34
CA ALA A 102 -2.61 -9.34 -20.02
C ALA A 102 -2.64 -10.51 -19.04
N PHE A 103 -2.54 -10.19 -17.76
CA PHE A 103 -2.94 -11.10 -16.68
C PHE A 103 -4.42 -10.90 -16.38
N ILE A 104 -5.11 -11.99 -16.08
CA ILE A 104 -6.48 -11.99 -15.56
C ILE A 104 -6.44 -12.60 -14.16
N PHE A 105 -6.95 -11.87 -13.17
CA PHE A 105 -6.99 -12.29 -11.76
C PHE A 105 -8.39 -12.82 -11.38
N ASP A 106 -8.50 -13.45 -10.20
CA ASP A 106 -9.73 -14.11 -9.72
C ASP A 106 -10.97 -13.18 -9.65
N ASP A 107 -10.79 -11.88 -9.47
CA ASP A 107 -11.86 -10.87 -9.49
C ASP A 107 -12.24 -10.42 -10.91
N ALA A 108 -11.73 -11.11 -11.93
CA ALA A 108 -11.82 -10.78 -13.34
C ALA A 108 -11.18 -9.43 -13.72
N HIS A 109 -10.32 -8.86 -12.85
CA HIS A 109 -9.48 -7.74 -13.22
C HIS A 109 -8.47 -8.16 -14.28
N GLU A 110 -8.43 -7.43 -15.39
CA GLU A 110 -7.46 -7.61 -16.46
C GLU A 110 -6.40 -6.51 -16.36
N GLN A 111 -5.13 -6.91 -16.28
CA GLN A 111 -3.99 -6.01 -16.20
C GLN A 111 -3.05 -6.27 -17.37
N ASP A 112 -2.92 -5.27 -18.24
CA ASP A 112 -2.01 -5.33 -19.38
C ASP A 112 -0.56 -5.53 -18.92
N PHE A 113 0.19 -6.29 -19.71
CA PHE A 113 1.63 -6.44 -19.54
C PHE A 113 2.32 -5.09 -19.71
N LEU A 114 3.39 -4.90 -18.93
CA LEU A 114 4.31 -3.79 -19.18
C LEU A 114 4.93 -3.93 -20.56
N GLN A 115 4.86 -2.85 -21.35
CA GLN A 115 5.42 -2.80 -22.70
C GLN A 115 6.88 -2.35 -22.71
N SER A 116 7.30 -1.57 -21.70
CA SER A 116 8.66 -1.11 -21.54
C SER A 116 8.93 -0.67 -20.10
N ILE A 117 10.21 -0.61 -19.74
CA ILE A 117 10.73 -0.02 -18.50
C ILE A 117 11.93 0.86 -18.85
N ASP A 118 11.95 2.06 -18.30
CA ASP A 118 13.13 2.92 -18.25
C ASP A 118 13.85 2.67 -16.93
N TYR A 119 14.86 1.81 -16.99
CA TYR A 119 15.64 1.43 -15.81
C TYR A 119 16.40 2.58 -15.16
N ASN A 120 16.57 3.73 -15.82
CA ASN A 120 17.19 4.91 -15.20
C ASN A 120 16.26 5.59 -14.19
N HIS A 121 14.94 5.41 -14.35
CA HIS A 121 13.91 5.98 -13.50
C HIS A 121 13.07 4.91 -12.80
N PHE A 122 13.54 3.66 -12.81
CA PHE A 122 12.91 2.54 -12.12
C PHE A 122 13.55 2.34 -10.76
N GLU A 123 12.79 2.52 -9.70
CA GLU A 123 13.30 2.44 -8.33
C GLU A 123 12.46 1.55 -7.43
N TYR A 124 13.14 0.81 -6.56
CA TYR A 124 12.50 0.07 -5.49
C TYR A 124 11.95 1.04 -4.43
N ARG A 125 10.72 0.80 -3.95
CA ARG A 125 10.02 1.66 -3.00
C ARG A 125 9.77 0.97 -1.66
N PHE A 126 9.19 -0.23 -1.68
CA PHE A 126 8.79 -0.92 -0.45
C PHE A 126 8.67 -2.43 -0.63
N HIS A 127 8.64 -3.13 0.49
CA HIS A 127 8.18 -4.50 0.59
C HIS A 127 7.43 -4.70 1.91
N HIS A 128 6.59 -5.73 1.97
CA HIS A 128 6.04 -6.25 3.21
C HIS A 128 5.60 -7.70 3.04
N LEU A 129 5.42 -8.39 4.16
CA LEU A 129 4.86 -9.73 4.25
C LEU A 129 3.54 -9.65 5.03
N GLU A 130 2.45 -10.10 4.42
CA GLU A 130 1.13 -10.17 5.05
C GLU A 130 0.42 -11.44 4.57
N ASN A 131 -0.13 -12.24 5.50
CA ASN A 131 -0.84 -13.48 5.20
C ASN A 131 -0.09 -14.42 4.22
N ASP A 132 1.20 -14.62 4.45
CA ASP A 132 2.11 -15.42 3.60
C ASP A 132 2.25 -14.93 2.15
N VAL A 133 1.83 -13.69 1.88
CA VAL A 133 2.01 -12.99 0.61
C VAL A 133 3.09 -11.94 0.76
N ILE A 134 4.09 -12.01 -0.11
CA ILE A 134 5.16 -11.01 -0.19
C ILE A 134 4.78 -9.99 -1.25
N THR A 135 4.67 -8.72 -0.84
CA THR A 135 4.48 -7.59 -1.76
C THR A 135 5.81 -6.91 -2.01
N VAL A 136 6.13 -6.63 -3.27
CA VAL A 136 7.28 -5.82 -3.68
C VAL A 136 6.81 -4.68 -4.58
N GLY A 137 7.08 -3.46 -4.16
CA GLY A 137 6.66 -2.24 -4.85
C GLY A 137 7.84 -1.49 -5.46
N PHE A 138 7.65 -1.05 -6.69
CA PHE A 138 8.56 -0.21 -7.45
C PHE A 138 7.83 1.04 -7.93
N ALA A 139 8.60 2.04 -8.36
CA ALA A 139 8.06 3.18 -9.08
C ALA A 139 8.84 3.38 -10.38
N GLN A 140 8.13 3.86 -11.40
CA GLN A 140 8.73 4.42 -12.60
C GLN A 140 8.05 5.75 -12.92
N ASN A 141 8.82 6.84 -12.87
CA ASN A 141 8.25 8.19 -12.94
C ASN A 141 7.19 8.38 -11.82
N ASN A 142 5.95 8.68 -12.20
CA ASN A 142 4.81 8.84 -11.30
C ASN A 142 3.95 7.57 -11.19
N ALA A 143 4.33 6.48 -11.86
CA ALA A 143 3.58 5.23 -11.85
C ALA A 143 4.12 4.27 -10.78
N GLU A 144 3.22 3.64 -10.05
CA GLU A 144 3.53 2.58 -9.10
C GLU A 144 3.42 1.21 -9.79
N ILE A 145 4.34 0.30 -9.49
CA ILE A 145 4.38 -1.05 -10.06
C ILE A 145 4.51 -2.02 -8.90
N VAL A 146 3.47 -2.80 -8.63
CA VAL A 146 3.36 -3.67 -7.46
C VAL A 146 3.22 -5.12 -7.89
N PHE A 147 4.05 -5.98 -7.31
CA PHE A 147 3.97 -7.42 -7.45
C PHE A 147 3.61 -8.05 -6.12
N GLN A 148 2.76 -9.06 -6.14
CA GLN A 148 2.50 -9.91 -4.99
C GLN A 148 2.84 -11.36 -5.33
N PHE A 149 3.51 -12.02 -4.40
CA PHE A 149 3.93 -13.41 -4.54
C PHE A 149 3.40 -14.25 -3.38
N SER A 150 2.65 -15.29 -3.71
CA SER A 150 2.22 -16.31 -2.75
C SER A 150 3.21 -17.48 -2.76
N GLN A 151 3.44 -18.09 -1.61
CA GLN A 151 4.29 -19.28 -1.52
C GLN A 151 3.47 -20.56 -1.74
N LYS A 152 3.95 -21.44 -2.62
CA LYS A 152 3.38 -22.79 -2.82
C LYS A 152 4.52 -23.78 -3.03
N GLU A 153 4.54 -24.84 -2.21
CA GLU A 153 5.54 -25.92 -2.31
C GLU A 153 6.99 -25.41 -2.32
N GLY A 154 7.28 -24.40 -1.49
CA GLY A 154 8.61 -23.82 -1.38
C GLY A 154 9.02 -22.87 -2.52
N LYS A 155 8.10 -22.55 -3.44
CA LYS A 155 8.32 -21.59 -4.53
C LYS A 155 7.43 -20.37 -4.38
N TYR A 156 7.93 -19.22 -4.82
CA TYR A 156 7.13 -18.00 -4.93
C TYR A 156 6.49 -17.91 -6.31
N LEU A 157 5.17 -17.73 -6.33
CA LEU A 157 4.37 -17.62 -7.53
C LEU A 157 3.64 -16.28 -7.55
N LEU A 158 3.64 -15.61 -8.70
CA LEU A 158 2.94 -14.35 -8.94
C LEU A 158 1.44 -14.55 -8.69
N SER A 159 0.90 -13.88 -7.68
CA SER A 159 -0.51 -13.93 -7.30
C SER A 159 -1.26 -12.63 -7.62
N SER A 160 -0.55 -11.51 -7.74
CA SER A 160 -1.12 -10.24 -8.20
C SER A 160 -0.06 -9.35 -8.87
N PHE A 161 -0.50 -8.53 -9.81
CA PHE A 161 0.30 -7.48 -10.44
C PHE A 161 -0.60 -6.26 -10.67
N ILE A 162 -0.16 -5.09 -10.21
CA ILE A 162 -0.92 -3.83 -10.26
C ILE A 162 0.00 -2.71 -10.74
N THR A 163 -0.54 -1.85 -11.60
CA THR A 163 0.10 -0.57 -11.96
C THR A 163 -0.88 0.58 -11.74
N ASN A 164 -0.43 1.66 -11.09
CA ASN A 164 -1.23 2.87 -10.85
C ASN A 164 -0.55 4.12 -11.44
#